data_AF-A0A8S1W5X4-F1
#
_entry.id   AF-A0A8S1W5X4-F1
#
_cell.length_a   1.000
_cell.length_b   1.000
_cell.length_c   1.000
_cell.angle_alpha   90.00
_cell.angle_beta   90.00
_cell.angle_gamma   90.00
#
_symmetry.space_group_name_H-M   'P 1'
#
loop_
_entity.id
_entity.type
_entity.pdbx_description
1 polymer ?
#
loop_
_entity_poly.entity_id
_entity_poly.type
_entity_poly.pdbx_seq_one_letter_code
_entity_poly.pdbx_strand_id
1 'polypeptide(L)'
;MFQVKIIENEKDLQCAMKHELPVLMVNLNPNLQSNQRLLCEKCLYYFESDAKMIGFKKIIQMIEENKKKSFDNCENLIKLNINKVQSIESHIQQLKSKLNQSLNQILQEIKEWDANLQSLIEKSSDISFFQEINNIILNQQSHLKDQSNLSDQIKILNDNWNKKIITKLESLTSFNEFQLCKEILNGLSQQSIQEYN
;
A
#
# COMPACT_ATOMS: atom_id res chain seq x y z
N MET A 1 19.45 -10.65 -22.50
CA MET A 1 20.71 -10.47 -21.76
C MET A 1 21.29 -9.13 -22.15
N PHE A 2 21.62 -8.27 -21.20
CA PHE A 2 22.34 -7.03 -21.50
C PHE A 2 23.77 -7.37 -21.91
N GLN A 3 24.25 -6.73 -22.97
CA GLN A 3 25.60 -6.90 -23.46
C GLN A 3 26.43 -5.68 -23.05
N VAL A 4 27.57 -5.92 -22.39
CA VAL A 4 28.54 -4.85 -22.13
C VAL A 4 28.99 -4.30 -23.48
N LYS A 5 28.83 -2.99 -23.68
CA LYS A 5 29.24 -2.30 -24.89
C LYS A 5 30.32 -1.30 -24.53
N ILE A 6 31.50 -1.46 -25.12
CA ILE A 6 32.54 -0.43 -25.12
C ILE A 6 32.08 0.67 -26.07
N ILE A 7 32.14 1.92 -25.60
CA ILE A 7 31.60 3.06 -26.34
C ILE A 7 32.57 3.48 -27.43
N GLU A 8 33.86 3.37 -27.14
CA GLU A 8 34.97 3.67 -28.03
C GLU A 8 35.12 2.60 -29.12
N ASN A 9 35.34 3.00 -30.39
CA ASN A 9 35.79 2.06 -31.40
C ASN A 9 37.30 1.86 -31.25
N GLU A 10 37.76 0.62 -31.40
CA GLU A 10 39.18 0.27 -31.31
C GLU A 10 40.07 1.03 -32.31
N LYS A 11 39.52 1.37 -33.48
CA LYS A 11 40.23 2.14 -34.51
C LYS A 11 40.46 3.60 -34.13
N ASP A 12 39.69 4.13 -33.20
CA ASP A 12 39.78 5.54 -32.76
C ASP A 12 40.84 5.71 -31.66
N LEU A 13 41.39 4.60 -31.13
CA LEU A 13 42.41 4.60 -30.08
C LEU A 13 43.81 4.82 -30.68
N GLN A 14 44.56 5.77 -30.11
CA GLN A 14 45.87 6.18 -30.63
C GLN A 14 47.02 5.69 -29.72
N CYS A 15 48.20 5.31 -30.27
CA CYS A 15 49.40 5.10 -29.43
C CYS A 15 49.74 6.43 -28.72
N ALA A 16 50.25 6.33 -27.50
CA ALA A 16 50.80 7.42 -26.71
C ALA A 16 51.81 8.30 -27.47
N MET A 17 52.61 7.69 -28.35
CA MET A 17 53.60 8.38 -29.20
C MET A 17 53.03 8.85 -30.55
N LYS A 18 51.70 8.78 -30.76
CA LYS A 18 50.99 9.19 -31.98
C LYS A 18 51.45 8.48 -33.27
N HIS A 19 51.97 7.26 -33.14
CA HIS A 19 52.18 6.41 -34.31
C HIS A 19 50.83 5.97 -34.88
N GLU A 20 50.70 5.98 -36.22
CA GLU A 20 49.52 5.49 -36.95
C GLU A 20 49.50 3.95 -37.04
N LEU A 21 49.69 3.30 -35.89
CA LEU A 21 49.73 1.84 -35.75
C LEU A 21 48.72 1.41 -34.68
N PRO A 22 48.11 0.21 -34.83
CA PRO A 22 47.13 -0.28 -33.88
C PRO A 22 47.73 -0.45 -32.48
N VAL A 23 46.92 -0.21 -31.46
CA VAL A 23 47.30 -0.44 -30.06
C VAL A 23 47.40 -1.94 -29.80
N LEU A 24 48.54 -2.38 -29.28
CA LEU A 24 48.81 -3.78 -28.96
C LEU A 24 48.93 -4.04 -27.46
N MET A 25 49.39 -3.05 -26.67
CA MET A 25 49.58 -3.18 -25.23
C MET A 25 49.11 -1.93 -24.48
N VAL A 26 48.82 -2.13 -23.18
CA VAL A 26 48.43 -1.07 -22.25
C VAL A 26 49.42 -1.06 -21.08
N ASN A 27 50.01 0.09 -20.81
CA ASN A 27 50.84 0.33 -19.64
C ASN A 27 49.97 0.64 -18.41
N LEU A 28 50.15 -0.15 -17.33
CA LEU A 28 49.34 -0.05 -16.12
C LEU A 28 49.90 0.88 -15.04
N ASN A 29 50.95 1.65 -15.34
CA ASN A 29 51.50 2.63 -14.38
C ASN A 29 50.40 3.63 -13.96
N PRO A 30 50.05 3.75 -12.67
CA PRO A 30 49.00 4.65 -12.21
C PRO A 30 49.33 6.13 -12.46
N ASN A 31 50.61 6.49 -12.58
CA ASN A 31 51.06 7.87 -12.75
C ASN A 31 50.95 8.37 -14.21
N LEU A 32 50.63 7.50 -15.17
CA LEU A 32 50.43 7.91 -16.57
C LEU A 32 49.02 8.47 -16.77
N GLN A 33 48.90 9.49 -17.62
CA GLN A 33 47.60 9.97 -18.09
C GLN A 33 46.97 8.93 -19.04
N SER A 34 45.64 8.98 -19.21
CA SER A 34 44.90 7.98 -20.02
C SER A 34 45.44 7.82 -21.45
N ASN A 35 45.77 8.94 -22.11
CA ASN A 35 46.33 8.98 -23.46
C ASN A 35 47.79 8.50 -23.55
N GLN A 36 48.49 8.34 -22.42
CA GLN A 36 49.88 7.89 -22.37
C GLN A 36 50.01 6.37 -22.18
N ARG A 37 48.90 5.65 -22.02
CA ARG A 37 48.89 4.23 -21.64
C ARG A 37 48.90 3.26 -22.81
N LEU A 38 48.46 3.70 -23.98
CA LEU A 38 48.25 2.81 -25.14
C LEU A 38 49.53 2.73 -25.98
N LEU A 39 50.05 1.53 -26.23
CA LEU A 39 51.29 1.29 -26.94
C LEU A 39 51.06 0.43 -28.19
N CYS A 40 51.57 0.87 -29.34
CA CYS A 40 51.62 0.08 -30.57
C CYS A 40 52.93 -0.71 -30.67
N GLU A 41 53.07 -1.54 -31.71
CA GLU A 41 54.27 -2.32 -31.98
C GLU A 41 55.56 -1.48 -31.99
N LYS A 42 55.58 -0.34 -32.71
CA LYS A 42 56.74 0.56 -32.73
C LYS A 42 57.07 1.13 -31.35
N CYS A 43 56.04 1.41 -30.54
CA CYS A 43 56.23 1.90 -29.19
C CYS A 43 56.98 0.83 -28.34
N LEU A 44 56.72 -0.47 -28.54
CA LEU A 44 57.35 -1.57 -27.78
C LEU A 44 58.85 -1.80 -28.05
N TYR A 45 59.36 -1.40 -29.21
CA TYR A 45 60.80 -1.56 -29.53
C TYR A 45 61.71 -0.57 -28.79
N TYR A 46 61.19 0.60 -28.44
CA TYR A 46 61.99 1.70 -27.87
C TYR A 46 61.57 2.07 -26.45
N PHE A 47 60.38 1.63 -26.01
CA PHE A 47 59.83 1.99 -24.72
C PHE A 47 60.34 1.04 -23.63
N GLU A 48 61.22 1.56 -22.77
CA GLU A 48 61.65 0.89 -21.56
C GLU A 48 60.80 1.37 -20.38
N SER A 49 60.18 0.43 -19.66
CA SER A 49 59.43 0.74 -18.45
C SER A 49 59.39 -0.48 -17.54
N ASP A 50 59.62 -0.24 -16.25
CA ASP A 50 59.47 -1.26 -15.21
C ASP A 50 58.00 -1.55 -14.88
N ALA A 51 57.06 -0.80 -15.48
CA ALA A 51 55.65 -0.97 -15.23
C ALA A 51 55.09 -2.22 -15.90
N LYS A 52 54.12 -2.85 -15.23
CA LYS A 52 53.39 -3.98 -15.80
C LYS A 52 52.64 -3.57 -17.07
N MET A 53 52.88 -4.29 -18.16
CA MET A 53 52.15 -4.15 -19.41
C MET A 53 51.26 -5.37 -19.63
N ILE A 54 50.08 -5.14 -20.22
CA ILE A 54 49.14 -6.20 -20.60
C ILE A 54 48.72 -5.98 -22.05
N GLY A 55 48.59 -7.06 -22.82
CA GLY A 55 48.06 -7.02 -24.18
C GLY A 55 46.68 -6.37 -24.23
N PHE A 56 46.44 -5.52 -25.23
CA PHE A 56 45.24 -4.71 -25.37
C PHE A 56 43.96 -5.57 -25.32
N LYS A 57 43.90 -6.65 -26.12
CA LYS A 57 42.75 -7.58 -26.12
C LYS A 57 42.48 -8.20 -24.75
N LYS A 58 43.51 -8.49 -23.96
CA LYS A 58 43.37 -9.03 -22.61
C LYS A 58 42.83 -7.97 -21.64
N ILE A 59 43.22 -6.71 -21.77
CA ILE A 59 42.62 -5.61 -21.00
C ILE A 59 41.15 -5.44 -21.33
N ILE A 60 40.79 -5.46 -22.62
CA ILE A 60 39.38 -5.40 -23.06
C ILE A 60 38.57 -6.52 -22.41
N GLN A 61 39.05 -7.76 -22.48
CA GLN A 61 38.39 -8.90 -21.83
C GLN A 61 38.23 -8.69 -20.31
N MET A 62 39.28 -8.23 -19.62
CA MET A 62 39.21 -7.96 -18.18
C MET A 62 38.18 -6.87 -17.83
N ILE A 63 38.08 -5.81 -18.65
CA ILE A 63 37.08 -4.76 -18.48
C ILE A 63 35.68 -5.32 -18.67
N GLU A 64 35.46 -6.09 -19.73
CA GLU A 64 34.16 -6.71 -20.02
C GLU A 64 33.72 -7.65 -18.89
N GLU A 65 34.61 -8.51 -18.40
CA GLU A 65 34.34 -9.42 -17.27
C GLU A 65 34.00 -8.66 -15.98
N ASN A 66 34.76 -7.60 -15.66
CA ASN A 66 34.50 -6.79 -14.48
C ASN A 66 33.18 -6.03 -14.60
N LYS A 67 32.87 -5.49 -15.77
CA LYS A 67 31.59 -4.79 -16.02
C LYS A 67 30.42 -5.74 -15.99
N LYS A 68 30.56 -6.95 -16.53
CA LYS A 68 29.55 -8.01 -16.43
C LYS A 68 29.25 -8.35 -14.97
N LYS A 69 30.27 -8.62 -14.15
CA LYS A 69 30.09 -8.88 -12.71
C LYS A 69 29.40 -7.71 -11.98
N SER A 70 29.83 -6.48 -12.26
CA SER A 70 29.21 -5.28 -11.68
C SER A 70 27.75 -5.13 -12.11
N PHE A 71 27.45 -5.44 -13.38
CA PHE A 71 26.10 -5.41 -13.92
C PHE A 71 25.21 -6.46 -13.25
N ASP A 72 25.66 -7.71 -13.18
CA ASP A 72 24.92 -8.81 -12.56
C ASP A 72 24.58 -8.48 -11.09
N ASN A 73 25.53 -7.89 -10.35
CA ASN A 73 25.30 -7.41 -8.99
C ASN A 73 24.24 -6.30 -8.94
N CYS A 74 24.33 -5.32 -9.83
CA CYS A 74 23.35 -4.22 -9.92
C CYS A 74 21.97 -4.76 -10.28
N GLU A 75 21.87 -5.64 -11.27
CA GLU A 75 20.63 -6.27 -11.69
C GLU A 75 19.98 -7.04 -10.53
N ASN A 76 20.76 -7.81 -9.77
CA ASN A 76 20.27 -8.53 -8.60
C ASN A 76 19.73 -7.57 -7.53
N LEU A 77 20.45 -6.49 -7.21
CA LEU A 77 19.99 -5.49 -6.25
C LEU A 77 18.71 -4.79 -6.72
N ILE A 78 18.62 -4.43 -8.00
CA ILE A 78 17.43 -3.80 -8.58
C ILE A 78 16.24 -4.78 -8.53
N LYS A 79 16.42 -6.04 -8.96
CA LYS A 79 15.37 -7.07 -8.90
C LYS A 79 14.85 -7.29 -7.48
N LEU A 80 15.73 -7.37 -6.49
CA LEU A 80 15.34 -7.51 -5.09
C LEU A 80 14.47 -6.33 -4.63
N ASN A 81 14.78 -5.11 -5.05
CA ASN A 81 13.99 -3.93 -4.71
C ASN A 81 12.66 -3.89 -5.47
N ILE A 82 12.63 -4.27 -6.75
CA ILE A 82 11.37 -4.42 -7.51
C ILE A 82 10.43 -5.39 -6.79
N ASN A 83 10.94 -6.55 -6.36
CA ASN A 83 10.15 -7.54 -5.63
C ASN A 83 9.59 -6.98 -4.30
N LYS A 84 10.37 -6.16 -3.59
CA LYS A 84 9.90 -5.48 -2.37
C LYS A 84 8.79 -4.48 -2.65
N VAL A 85 8.92 -3.66 -3.70
CA VAL A 85 7.89 -2.70 -4.12
C VAL A 85 6.60 -3.42 -4.50
N GLN A 86 6.69 -4.50 -5.28
CA GLN A 86 5.54 -5.33 -5.64
C GLN A 86 4.88 -5.99 -4.41
N SER A 87 5.68 -6.40 -3.43
CA SER A 87 5.17 -6.93 -2.17
C SER A 87 4.40 -5.86 -1.38
N ILE A 88 4.91 -4.63 -1.31
CA ILE A 88 4.19 -3.50 -0.68
C ILE A 88 2.86 -3.25 -1.39
N GLU A 89 2.86 -3.20 -2.73
CA GLU A 89 1.65 -3.03 -3.52
C GLU A 89 0.59 -4.10 -3.19
N SER A 90 1.00 -5.37 -3.16
CA SER A 90 0.13 -6.50 -2.78
C SER A 90 -0.47 -6.32 -1.38
N HIS A 91 0.36 -5.96 -0.38
CA HIS A 91 -0.12 -5.73 0.98
C HIS A 91 -1.11 -4.54 1.06
N ILE A 92 -0.89 -3.47 0.30
CA ILE A 92 -1.81 -2.33 0.23
C ILE A 92 -3.16 -2.77 -0.37
N GLN A 93 -3.15 -3.58 -1.43
CA GLN A 93 -4.40 -4.09 -2.01
C GLN A 93 -5.15 -5.02 -1.05
N GLN A 94 -4.44 -5.88 -0.32
CA GLN A 94 -5.04 -6.72 0.71
C GLN A 94 -5.64 -5.89 1.84
N LEU A 95 -4.93 -4.85 2.30
CA LEU A 95 -5.43 -3.92 3.31
C LEU A 95 -6.71 -3.23 2.84
N LYS A 96 -6.71 -2.70 1.60
CA LYS A 96 -7.90 -2.10 0.98
C LYS A 96 -9.07 -3.07 0.94
N SER A 97 -8.84 -4.31 0.53
CA SER A 97 -9.90 -5.34 0.49
C SER A 97 -10.48 -5.62 1.88
N LYS A 98 -9.62 -5.74 2.90
CA LYS A 98 -10.05 -5.96 4.29
C LYS A 98 -10.85 -4.78 4.82
N LEU A 99 -10.42 -3.55 4.54
CA LEU A 99 -11.13 -2.33 4.93
C LEU A 99 -12.53 -2.29 4.30
N ASN A 100 -12.64 -2.55 3.00
CA ASN A 100 -13.92 -2.60 2.31
C ASN A 100 -14.84 -3.68 2.89
N GLN A 101 -14.30 -4.85 3.22
CA GLN A 101 -15.08 -5.92 3.87
C GLN A 101 -15.62 -5.47 5.24
N SER A 102 -14.79 -4.82 6.06
CA SER A 102 -15.23 -4.28 7.35
C SER A 102 -16.32 -3.22 7.20
N LEU A 103 -16.19 -2.32 6.22
CA LEU A 103 -17.22 -1.33 5.91
C LEU A 103 -18.54 -1.98 5.48
N ASN A 104 -18.47 -3.00 4.61
CA ASN A 104 -19.65 -3.75 4.19
C ASN A 104 -20.33 -4.47 5.37
N GLN A 105 -19.56 -5.00 6.33
CA GLN A 105 -20.12 -5.60 7.54
C GLN A 105 -20.83 -4.58 8.42
N ILE A 106 -20.26 -3.38 8.59
CA ILE A 106 -20.92 -2.28 9.33
C ILE A 106 -22.23 -1.89 8.62
N LEU A 107 -22.22 -1.76 7.29
CA LEU A 107 -23.42 -1.44 6.51
C LEU A 107 -24.49 -2.53 6.61
N GLN A 108 -24.10 -3.80 6.65
CA GLN A 108 -25.04 -4.91 6.86
C GLN A 108 -25.67 -4.81 8.25
N GLU A 109 -24.90 -4.50 9.29
CA GLU A 109 -25.42 -4.33 10.64
C GLU A 109 -26.38 -3.15 10.77
N ILE A 110 -26.11 -2.06 10.05
CA ILE A 110 -27.04 -0.92 9.97
C ILE A 110 -28.36 -1.34 9.30
N LYS A 111 -28.31 -2.15 8.25
CA LYS A 111 -29.53 -2.67 7.59
C LYS A 111 -30.32 -3.62 8.50
N GLU A 112 -29.63 -4.47 9.26
CA GLU A 112 -30.26 -5.35 10.25
C GLU A 112 -30.90 -4.53 11.39
N TRP A 113 -30.26 -3.44 11.82
CA TRP A 113 -30.84 -2.52 12.79
C TRP A 113 -32.10 -1.84 12.25
N ASP A 114 -32.07 -1.30 11.03
CA ASP A 114 -33.24 -0.71 10.36
C ASP A 114 -34.40 -1.71 10.26
N ALA A 115 -34.12 -2.94 9.83
CA ALA A 115 -35.13 -4.00 9.77
C ALA A 115 -35.73 -4.31 11.16
N ASN A 116 -34.93 -4.29 12.23
CA ASN A 116 -35.42 -4.50 13.59
C ASN A 116 -36.33 -3.34 14.05
N LEU A 117 -35.99 -2.10 13.71
CA LEU A 117 -36.85 -0.94 13.98
C LEU A 117 -38.18 -1.05 13.22
N GLN A 118 -38.15 -1.44 11.95
CA GLN A 118 -39.35 -1.69 11.16
C GLN A 118 -40.22 -2.79 11.78
N SER A 119 -39.60 -3.86 12.30
CA SER A 119 -40.35 -4.93 12.99
C SER A 119 -41.06 -4.44 14.26
N LEU A 120 -40.56 -3.41 14.94
CA LEU A 120 -41.25 -2.80 16.08
C LEU A 120 -42.50 -2.03 15.62
N ILE A 121 -42.42 -1.36 14.46
CA ILE A 121 -43.58 -0.70 13.85
C ILE A 121 -44.65 -1.74 13.52
N GLU A 122 -44.28 -2.82 12.85
CA GLU A 122 -45.22 -3.90 12.50
C GLU A 122 -45.90 -4.48 13.74
N LYS A 123 -45.13 -4.81 14.79
CA LYS A 123 -45.68 -5.32 16.06
C LYS A 123 -46.57 -4.32 16.79
N SER A 124 -46.27 -3.01 16.70
CA SER A 124 -47.11 -1.97 17.32
C SER A 124 -48.45 -1.78 16.59
N SER A 125 -48.58 -2.28 15.36
CA SER A 125 -49.82 -2.24 14.60
C SER A 125 -50.75 -3.43 14.88
N ASP A 126 -50.27 -4.46 15.58
CA ASP A 126 -51.07 -5.62 15.97
C ASP A 126 -52.03 -5.24 17.11
N ILE A 127 -53.33 -5.25 16.83
CA ILE A 127 -54.37 -4.96 17.82
C ILE A 127 -54.91 -6.26 18.39
N SER A 128 -54.77 -6.46 19.70
CA SER A 128 -55.47 -7.53 20.41
C SER A 128 -56.81 -7.03 20.93
N PHE A 129 -57.90 -7.43 20.26
CA PHE A 129 -59.26 -7.05 20.65
C PHE A 129 -59.57 -7.28 22.14
N PHE A 130 -59.09 -8.39 22.71
CA PHE A 130 -59.28 -8.70 24.13
C PHE A 130 -58.46 -7.80 25.06
N GLN A 131 -57.25 -7.40 24.65
CA GLN A 131 -56.47 -6.42 25.42
C GLN A 131 -57.14 -5.04 25.36
N GLU A 132 -57.64 -4.63 24.19
CA GLU A 132 -58.38 -3.36 24.05
C GLU A 132 -59.64 -3.32 24.91
N ILE A 133 -60.45 -4.38 24.92
CA ILE A 133 -61.61 -4.48 25.82
C ILE A 133 -61.19 -4.35 27.29
N ASN A 134 -60.14 -5.08 27.71
CA ASN A 134 -59.66 -5.01 29.09
C ASN A 134 -59.15 -3.61 29.46
N ASN A 135 -58.47 -2.94 28.54
CA ASN A 135 -57.99 -1.57 28.72
C ASN A 135 -59.16 -0.59 28.92
N ILE A 136 -60.23 -0.73 28.12
CA ILE A 136 -61.47 0.05 28.24
C ILE A 136 -62.14 -0.22 29.60
N ILE A 137 -62.27 -1.49 30.00
CA ILE A 137 -62.90 -1.88 31.28
C ILE A 137 -62.14 -1.29 32.47
N LEU A 138 -60.81 -1.30 32.44
CA LEU A 138 -59.96 -0.81 33.52
C LEU A 138 -59.82 0.71 33.54
N ASN A 139 -60.43 1.43 32.59
CA ASN A 139 -60.32 2.88 32.40
C ASN A 139 -58.85 3.36 32.37
N GLN A 140 -57.95 2.50 31.84
CA GLN A 140 -56.54 2.80 31.74
C GLN A 140 -56.29 3.63 30.48
N GLN A 141 -55.46 4.67 30.59
CA GLN A 141 -54.86 5.33 29.44
C GLN A 141 -53.82 4.39 28.81
N SER A 142 -54.29 3.30 28.18
CA SER A 142 -53.46 2.25 27.58
C SER A 142 -52.42 2.81 26.62
N HIS A 143 -52.81 3.82 25.83
CA HIS A 143 -51.94 4.49 24.87
C HIS A 143 -50.65 5.05 25.49
N LEU A 144 -50.68 5.63 26.70
CA LEU A 144 -49.47 6.17 27.34
C LEU A 144 -48.52 5.06 27.79
N LYS A 145 -49.07 3.93 28.26
CA LYS A 145 -48.29 2.77 28.70
C LYS A 145 -47.64 2.05 27.51
N ASP A 146 -48.37 1.92 26.41
CA ASP A 146 -47.86 1.30 25.18
C ASP A 146 -46.78 2.17 24.51
N GLN A 147 -46.96 3.49 24.52
CA GLN A 147 -45.94 4.43 24.06
C GLN A 147 -44.68 4.38 24.93
N SER A 148 -44.82 4.32 26.26
CA SER A 148 -43.69 4.17 27.19
C SER A 148 -42.92 2.86 26.94
N ASN A 149 -43.63 1.74 26.78
CA ASN A 149 -43.01 0.44 26.51
C ASN A 149 -42.30 0.41 25.13
N LEU A 150 -42.92 0.97 24.09
CA LEU A 150 -42.29 1.09 22.77
C LEU A 150 -41.03 1.96 22.83
N SER A 151 -41.08 3.08 23.56
CA SER A 151 -39.93 3.96 23.79
C SER A 151 -38.77 3.21 24.44
N ASP A 152 -39.05 2.42 25.49
CA ASP A 152 -38.03 1.63 26.17
C ASP A 152 -37.43 0.56 25.25
N GLN A 153 -38.25 -0.09 24.43
CA GLN A 153 -37.78 -1.07 23.43
C GLN A 153 -36.87 -0.44 22.38
N ILE A 154 -37.25 0.73 21.84
CA ILE A 154 -36.43 1.48 20.88
C ILE A 154 -35.09 1.87 21.53
N LYS A 155 -35.11 2.36 22.77
CA LYS A 155 -33.90 2.75 23.49
C LYS A 155 -32.95 1.56 23.69
N ILE A 156 -33.46 0.43 24.17
CA ILE A 156 -32.66 -0.79 24.36
C ILE A 156 -32.07 -1.26 23.03
N LEU A 157 -32.87 -1.21 21.95
CA LEU A 157 -32.42 -1.60 20.62
C LEU A 157 -31.29 -0.68 20.13
N ASN A 158 -31.48 0.64 20.23
CA ASN A 158 -30.49 1.63 19.84
C ASN A 158 -29.20 1.49 20.62
N ASP A 159 -29.26 1.35 21.95
CA ASP A 159 -28.06 1.21 22.80
C ASP A 159 -27.25 -0.03 22.43
N ASN A 160 -27.92 -1.16 22.14
CA ASN A 160 -27.27 -2.39 21.71
C ASN A 160 -26.57 -2.24 20.36
N TRP A 161 -27.25 -1.66 19.35
CA TRP A 161 -26.67 -1.46 18.02
C TRP A 161 -25.59 -0.38 18.02
N ASN A 162 -25.78 0.71 18.76
CA ASN A 162 -24.79 1.77 18.94
C ASN A 162 -23.48 1.20 19.47
N LYS A 163 -23.53 0.40 20.54
CA LYS A 163 -22.34 -0.25 21.08
C LYS A 163 -21.64 -1.13 20.03
N LYS A 164 -22.41 -1.94 19.29
CA LYS A 164 -21.87 -2.85 18.27
C LYS A 164 -21.17 -2.09 17.13
N ILE A 165 -21.80 -1.03 16.63
CA ILE A 165 -21.30 -0.22 15.51
C ILE A 165 -20.09 0.61 15.94
N ILE A 166 -20.14 1.26 17.12
CA ILE A 166 -19.03 2.09 17.62
C ILE A 166 -17.75 1.28 17.72
N THR A 167 -17.79 0.08 18.32
CA THR A 167 -16.59 -0.76 18.48
C THR A 167 -15.92 -1.10 17.14
N LYS A 168 -16.69 -1.22 16.05
CA LYS A 168 -16.11 -1.44 14.72
C LYS A 168 -15.57 -0.17 14.09
N LEU A 169 -16.28 0.94 14.28
CA LEU A 169 -15.90 2.26 13.79
C LEU A 169 -14.64 2.83 14.47
N GLU A 170 -14.29 2.40 15.68
CA GLU A 170 -13.08 2.84 16.40
C GLU A 170 -11.78 2.65 15.58
N SER A 171 -11.75 1.65 14.69
CA SER A 171 -10.63 1.44 13.77
C SER A 171 -10.47 2.54 12.71
N LEU A 172 -11.44 3.44 12.58
CA LEU A 172 -11.54 4.50 11.57
C LEU A 172 -11.47 5.91 12.17
N THR A 173 -10.95 6.05 13.39
CA THR A 173 -10.88 7.34 14.12
C THR A 173 -10.16 8.47 13.38
N SER A 174 -9.29 8.16 12.41
CA SER A 174 -8.60 9.15 11.59
C SER A 174 -9.46 9.83 10.52
N PHE A 175 -10.64 9.27 10.21
CA PHE A 175 -11.54 9.79 9.18
C PHE A 175 -12.54 10.78 9.79
N ASN A 176 -12.88 11.86 9.07
CA ASN A 176 -13.86 12.82 9.57
C ASN A 176 -15.27 12.20 9.66
N GLU A 177 -15.57 11.27 8.76
CA GLU A 177 -16.82 10.52 8.71
C GLU A 177 -17.05 9.72 10.00
N PHE A 178 -15.99 9.30 10.70
CA PHE A 178 -16.11 8.65 11.99
C PHE A 178 -16.78 9.55 13.03
N GLN A 179 -16.41 10.83 13.09
CA GLN A 179 -17.00 11.77 14.05
C GLN A 179 -18.48 12.02 13.74
N LEU A 180 -18.83 12.18 12.46
CA LEU A 180 -20.22 12.33 12.03
C LEU A 180 -21.08 11.14 12.43
N CYS A 181 -20.59 9.91 12.16
CA CYS A 181 -21.28 8.70 12.58
C CYS A 181 -21.42 8.65 14.11
N LYS A 182 -20.36 8.99 14.86
CA LYS A 182 -20.39 8.97 16.32
C LYS A 182 -21.40 9.97 16.91
N GLU A 183 -21.50 11.16 16.34
CA GLU A 183 -22.50 12.17 16.75
C GLU A 183 -23.93 11.66 16.53
N ILE A 184 -24.21 11.06 15.37
CA ILE A 184 -25.52 10.47 15.06
C ILE A 184 -25.85 9.34 16.05
N LEU A 185 -24.92 8.42 16.28
CA LEU A 185 -25.11 7.29 17.20
C LEU A 185 -25.37 7.79 18.63
N ASN A 186 -24.61 8.78 19.11
CA ASN A 186 -24.83 9.40 20.41
C ASN A 186 -26.22 10.05 20.52
N GLY A 187 -26.67 10.73 19.45
CA GLY A 187 -28.01 11.32 19.38
C GLY A 187 -29.12 10.26 19.51
N LEU A 188 -28.96 9.09 18.90
CA LEU A 188 -29.93 8.00 18.95
C LEU A 188 -30.06 7.34 20.35
N SER A 189 -29.00 7.38 21.16
CA SER A 189 -29.06 6.96 22.59
C SER A 189 -29.63 8.05 23.51
N GLN A 190 -29.57 9.32 23.08
CA GLN A 190 -30.03 10.48 23.86
C GLN A 190 -31.46 10.91 23.55
N GLN A 191 -32.07 10.40 22.48
CA GLN A 191 -33.49 10.59 22.18
C GLN A 191 -34.35 9.90 23.26
N SER A 192 -34.52 10.55 24.39
CA SER A 192 -35.73 10.40 25.20
C SER A 192 -36.87 10.97 24.37
N ILE A 193 -37.84 10.14 23.97
CA ILE A 193 -39.03 10.60 23.27
C ILE A 193 -39.65 11.70 24.14
N GLN A 194 -39.60 12.95 23.67
CA GLN A 194 -40.33 14.03 24.31
C GLN A 194 -41.81 13.62 24.28
N GLU A 195 -42.44 13.61 25.45
CA GLU A 195 -43.88 13.39 25.57
C GLU A 195 -44.57 14.36 24.61
N TYR A 196 -45.13 13.84 23.52
CA TYR A 196 -46.00 14.61 22.63
C TYR A 196 -47.28 14.87 23.43
N ASN A 197 -47.32 16.05 24.08
CA ASN A 197 -48.52 16.60 24.71
C ASN A 197 -49.51 17.12 23.66
#